data_AF-A0A7V2VST2-F1
#
_entry.id   AF-A0A7V2VST2-F1
#
_cell.length_a   1.000
_cell.length_b   1.000
_cell.length_c   1.000
_cell.angle_alpha   90.00
_cell.angle_beta   90.00
_cell.angle_gamma   90.00
#
_symmetry.space_group_name_H-M   'P 1'
#
loop_
_entity.id
_entity.type
_entity.pdbx_description
1 polymer ?
#
loop_
_entity_poly.entity_id
_entity_poly.type
_entity_poly.pdbx_seq_one_letter_code
_entity_poly.pdbx_strand_id
1 'polypeptide(L)'
;MVERKSFPKDDWYYKYYYDPRKIAWNCGRCSVCKWIDSWEVKDARFAKVCPSNAKYLFDAYSCQGRMDITLALMDGRLRYEQSPKLLDVIYKCNTCGGCDASCKR
;
A
#
# COMPACT_ATOMS: atom_id res chain seq x y z
N MET A 1 16.59 -28.82 -16.77
CA MET A 1 16.54 -27.59 -15.96
C MET A 1 15.17 -26.97 -16.17
N VAL A 2 14.29 -27.05 -15.18
CA VAL A 2 12.93 -26.47 -15.29
C VAL A 2 13.08 -24.95 -15.28
N GLU A 3 12.74 -24.32 -16.40
CA GLU A 3 12.66 -22.88 -16.57
C GLU A 3 11.72 -22.32 -15.49
N ARG A 4 12.28 -21.71 -14.45
CA ARG A 4 11.52 -21.13 -13.34
C ARG A 4 10.76 -19.91 -13.84
N LYS A 5 9.51 -20.13 -14.27
CA LYS A 5 8.57 -19.09 -14.74
C LYS A 5 8.10 -18.18 -13.61
N SER A 6 8.98 -17.40 -12.99
CA SER A 6 8.55 -16.41 -11.98
C SER A 6 9.16 -15.02 -12.12
N PHE A 7 10.12 -14.82 -13.01
CA PHE A 7 10.76 -13.51 -13.18
C PHE A 7 10.43 -12.86 -14.53
N PRO A 8 10.37 -11.52 -14.59
CA PRO A 8 10.03 -10.77 -15.80
C PRO A 8 10.89 -11.18 -17.00
N LYS A 9 10.28 -11.26 -18.19
CA LYS A 9 10.92 -11.76 -19.40
C LYS A 9 11.68 -10.70 -20.20
N ASP A 10 11.35 -9.42 -20.00
CA ASP A 10 11.85 -8.29 -20.78
C ASP A 10 11.63 -6.95 -20.05
N ASP A 11 12.30 -5.89 -20.51
CA ASP A 11 12.25 -4.54 -19.93
C ASP A 11 10.83 -3.95 -19.94
N TRP A 12 10.03 -4.26 -20.97
CA TRP A 12 8.65 -3.82 -21.04
C TRP A 12 7.81 -4.49 -19.93
N TYR A 13 8.03 -5.79 -19.68
CA TYR A 13 7.37 -6.52 -18.59
C TYR A 13 7.76 -5.97 -17.21
N TYR A 14 9.04 -5.65 -17.01
CA TYR A 14 9.51 -4.97 -15.79
C TYR A 14 8.81 -3.63 -15.59
N LYS A 15 8.77 -2.80 -16.63
CA LYS A 15 8.13 -1.48 -16.57
C LYS A 15 6.61 -1.58 -16.37
N TYR A 16 5.94 -2.57 -16.94
CA TYR A 16 4.48 -2.67 -16.86
C TYR A 16 3.99 -3.17 -15.50
N TYR A 17 4.69 -4.11 -14.86
CA TYR A 17 4.27 -4.74 -13.60
C TYR A 17 4.94 -4.13 -12.36
N TYR A 18 6.14 -3.56 -12.48
CA TYR A 18 6.95 -3.12 -11.34
C TYR A 18 7.17 -1.60 -11.30
N ASP A 19 6.45 -0.82 -12.12
CA ASP A 19 6.47 0.64 -12.00
C ASP A 19 5.72 1.08 -10.74
N PRO A 20 6.42 1.60 -9.71
CA PRO A 20 5.81 1.97 -8.44
C PRO A 20 4.88 3.18 -8.59
N ARG A 21 5.06 4.02 -9.62
CA ARG A 21 4.17 5.14 -9.91
C ARG A 21 2.80 4.62 -10.38
N LYS A 22 2.79 3.61 -11.25
CA LYS A 22 1.57 2.96 -11.72
C LYS A 22 0.82 2.30 -10.56
N ILE A 23 1.53 1.58 -9.70
CA ILE A 23 0.94 0.93 -8.52
C ILE A 23 0.30 1.96 -7.59
N ALA A 24 1.03 3.02 -7.26
CA ALA A 24 0.53 4.07 -6.36
C ALA A 24 -0.66 4.84 -6.98
N TRP A 25 -0.63 5.12 -8.28
CA TRP A 25 -1.71 5.81 -9.00
C TRP A 25 -2.98 4.97 -9.14
N ASN A 26 -2.87 3.64 -9.18
CA ASN A 26 -4.03 2.75 -9.33
C ASN A 26 -4.86 2.61 -8.03
N CYS A 27 -4.44 3.25 -6.95
CA CYS A 27 -5.18 3.24 -5.69
C CYS A 27 -6.56 3.90 -5.87
N GLY A 28 -7.61 3.09 -5.96
CA GLY A 28 -9.00 3.57 -6.08
C GLY A 28 -9.61 4.13 -4.80
N ARG A 29 -8.81 4.33 -3.74
CA ARG A 29 -9.23 4.82 -2.41
C ARG A 29 -10.47 4.14 -1.82
N CYS A 30 -10.66 2.85 -2.14
CA CYS A 30 -11.81 2.05 -1.73
C CYS A 30 -11.74 1.54 -0.29
N SER A 31 -10.70 1.86 0.49
CA SER A 31 -10.56 1.48 1.89
C SER A 31 -10.47 -0.03 2.22
N VAL A 32 -10.49 -0.92 1.22
CA VAL A 32 -10.32 -2.38 1.40
C VAL A 32 -8.92 -2.78 1.88
N CYS A 33 -7.95 -1.84 1.85
CA CYS A 33 -6.63 -2.06 2.42
C CYS A 33 -6.59 -1.86 3.95
N LYS A 34 -7.62 -1.23 4.53
CA LYS A 34 -7.74 -0.94 5.98
C LYS A 34 -8.90 -1.70 6.63
N TRP A 35 -9.90 -2.10 5.86
CA TRP A 35 -11.03 -2.91 6.30
C TRP A 35 -11.08 -4.25 5.56
N ILE A 36 -11.60 -5.26 6.23
CA ILE A 36 -12.05 -6.50 5.59
C ILE A 36 -13.26 -6.21 4.70
N ASP A 37 -13.45 -7.04 3.68
CA ASP A 37 -14.62 -6.95 2.79
C ASP A 37 -15.90 -6.91 3.62
N SER A 38 -16.74 -5.90 3.37
CA SER A 38 -17.95 -5.64 4.16
C SER A 38 -18.94 -6.81 4.18
N TRP A 39 -18.90 -7.69 3.18
CA TRP A 39 -19.75 -8.89 3.14
C TRP A 39 -19.26 -10.00 4.06
N GLU A 40 -17.96 -10.05 4.35
CA GLU A 40 -17.33 -11.09 5.19
C GLU A 40 -17.22 -10.67 6.66
N VAL A 41 -17.46 -9.40 6.99
CA VAL A 41 -17.41 -8.90 8.37
C VAL A 41 -18.58 -9.45 9.18
N LYS A 42 -18.28 -10.34 10.13
CA LYS A 42 -19.25 -10.90 11.08
C LYS A 42 -19.40 -10.10 12.38
N ASP A 43 -18.37 -9.36 12.76
CA ASP A 43 -18.32 -8.58 14.00
C ASP A 43 -17.37 -7.39 13.80
N ALA A 44 -17.73 -6.23 14.36
CA ALA A 44 -16.94 -5.01 14.29
C ALA A 44 -15.50 -5.19 14.83
N ARG A 45 -15.29 -6.11 15.78
CA ARG A 45 -13.98 -6.44 16.35
C ARG A 45 -13.01 -6.96 15.28
N PHE A 46 -13.51 -7.62 14.25
CA PHE A 46 -12.71 -8.19 13.16
C PHE A 46 -12.77 -7.36 11.88
N ALA A 47 -13.31 -6.14 11.92
CA ALA A 47 -13.49 -5.35 10.70
C ALA A 47 -12.17 -4.79 10.14
N LYS A 48 -11.14 -4.58 10.99
CA LYS A 48 -9.86 -3.96 10.60
C LYS A 48 -8.85 -5.00 10.13
N VAL A 49 -8.31 -4.82 8.92
CA VAL A 49 -7.21 -5.65 8.40
C VAL A 49 -5.83 -5.06 8.71
N CYS A 50 -5.70 -3.73 8.72
CA CYS A 50 -4.40 -3.07 8.88
C CYS A 50 -4.12 -2.72 10.36
N PRO A 51 -3.13 -3.34 11.01
CA PRO A 51 -2.82 -3.07 12.42
C PRO A 51 -2.20 -1.68 12.63
N SER A 52 -1.43 -1.19 11.64
CA SER A 52 -0.88 0.17 11.64
C SER A 52 -1.99 1.23 11.65
N ASN A 53 -3.00 1.09 10.78
CA ASN A 53 -4.15 1.99 10.80
C ASN A 53 -5.01 1.80 12.06
N ALA A 54 -5.18 0.58 12.56
CA ALA A 54 -5.95 0.33 13.78
C ALA A 54 -5.33 0.99 15.02
N LYS A 55 -4.00 1.06 15.10
CA LYS A 55 -3.28 1.68 16.22
C LYS A 55 -3.21 3.21 16.12
N TYR A 56 -2.88 3.74 14.94
CA TYR A 56 -2.60 5.17 14.78
C TYR A 56 -3.78 5.98 14.23
N LEU A 57 -4.85 5.31 13.77
CA LEU A 57 -6.15 5.84 13.34
C LEU A 57 -6.15 6.79 12.13
N PHE A 58 -5.03 7.43 11.77
CA PHE A 58 -4.93 8.25 10.57
C PHE A 58 -4.75 7.40 9.31
N ASP A 59 -5.37 7.82 8.21
CA ASP A 59 -5.25 7.15 6.91
C ASP A 59 -3.83 7.19 6.35
N ALA A 60 -3.01 8.15 6.76
CA ALA A 60 -1.57 8.19 6.46
C ALA A 60 -0.85 6.89 6.86
N TYR A 61 -1.27 6.24 7.95
CA TYR A 61 -0.69 4.98 8.44
C TYR A 61 -1.29 3.73 7.78
N SER A 62 -2.19 3.89 6.81
CA SER A 62 -2.74 2.80 5.99
C SER A 62 -2.00 2.70 4.66
N CYS A 63 -2.21 1.62 3.91
CA CYS A 63 -1.65 1.49 2.56
C CYS A 63 -2.13 2.64 1.65
N GLN A 64 -3.41 3.01 1.71
CA GLN A 64 -3.99 4.09 0.93
C GLN A 64 -3.23 5.42 1.11
N GLY A 65 -3.05 5.89 2.35
CA GLY A 65 -2.31 7.13 2.59
C GLY A 65 -0.82 7.04 2.22
N ARG A 66 -0.22 5.86 2.35
CA ARG A 66 1.18 5.64 1.89
C ARG A 66 1.31 5.68 0.37
N MET A 67 0.29 5.30 -0.39
CA MET A 67 0.28 5.47 -1.85
C MET A 67 0.21 6.96 -2.23
N ASP A 68 -0.65 7.74 -1.57
CA ASP A 68 -0.72 9.20 -1.77
C ASP A 68 0.62 9.88 -1.45
N ILE A 69 1.25 9.47 -0.35
CA ILE A 69 2.59 9.93 0.04
C ILE A 69 3.64 9.56 -1.01
N THR A 70 3.61 8.32 -1.51
CA THR A 70 4.53 7.83 -2.55
C THR A 70 4.42 8.69 -3.81
N LEU A 71 3.20 8.97 -4.28
CA LEU A 71 2.97 9.85 -5.42
C LEU A 71 3.50 11.26 -5.17
N ALA A 72 3.23 11.83 -3.99
CA ALA A 72 3.70 13.17 -3.64
C ALA A 72 5.24 13.26 -3.56
N LEU A 73 5.91 12.20 -3.11
CA LEU A 73 7.37 12.09 -3.12
C LEU A 73 7.92 11.98 -4.55
N MET A 74 7.29 11.16 -5.39
CA MET A 74 7.67 11.01 -6.80
C MET A 74 7.46 12.28 -7.62
N ASP A 75 6.41 13.04 -7.31
CA ASP A 75 6.12 14.33 -7.95
C ASP A 75 6.97 15.48 -7.37
N GLY A 76 7.81 15.21 -6.37
CA GLY A 76 8.63 16.23 -5.70
C GLY A 76 7.84 17.26 -4.88
N ARG A 77 6.54 17.01 -4.63
CA ARG A 77 5.67 17.86 -3.81
C ARG A 77 5.95 17.71 -2.32
N LEU A 78 6.47 16.54 -1.93
CA LEU A 78 6.89 16.21 -0.58
C LEU A 78 8.38 15.91 -0.59
N ARG A 79 9.09 16.40 0.43
CA ARG A 79 10.54 16.21 0.61
C ARG A 79 10.83 15.74 2.03
N TYR A 80 11.80 14.84 2.18
CA TYR A 80 12.16 14.25 3.48
C TYR A 80 12.60 15.31 4.48
N GLU A 81 13.37 16.30 4.03
CA GLU A 81 13.93 17.38 4.84
C GLU A 81 12.83 18.27 5.45
N GLN A 82 11.69 18.36 4.76
CA GLN A 82 10.57 19.22 5.16
C GLN A 82 9.53 18.50 6.01
N SER A 83 9.63 17.18 6.17
CA SER A 83 8.59 16.35 6.80
C SER A 83 9.19 15.27 7.68
N PRO A 84 9.65 15.60 8.90
CA PRO A 84 10.26 14.62 9.81
C PRO A 84 9.31 13.47 10.19
N LYS A 85 7.99 13.71 10.21
CA LYS A 85 6.97 12.68 10.47
C LYS A 85 6.78 11.68 9.33
N LEU A 86 7.32 11.96 8.14
CA LEU A 86 7.19 11.08 6.98
C LEU A 86 7.80 9.70 7.27
N LEU A 87 9.01 9.68 7.83
CA LEU A 87 9.69 8.43 8.18
C LEU A 87 8.90 7.64 9.23
N ASP A 88 8.33 8.31 10.23
CA ASP A 88 7.49 7.67 11.23
C ASP A 88 6.28 6.94 10.61
N VAL A 89 5.60 7.59 9.65
CA VAL A 89 4.45 6.99 8.95
C VAL A 89 4.83 5.74 8.15
N ILE A 90 5.97 5.79 7.46
CA ILE A 90 6.48 4.69 6.65
C ILE A 90 6.94 3.54 7.54
N TYR A 91 7.78 3.81 8.54
CA TYR A 91 8.36 2.78 9.43
C TYR A 91 7.37 2.18 10.42
N LYS A 92 6.23 2.82 10.67
CA LYS A 92 5.13 2.21 11.44
C LYS A 92 4.38 1.12 10.68
N CYS A 93 4.69 0.88 9.41
CA CYS A 93 4.19 -0.28 8.69
C CYS A 93 4.90 -1.54 9.21
N ASN A 94 4.13 -2.50 9.71
CA ASN A 94 4.66 -3.81 10.12
C ASN A 94 4.76 -4.81 8.95
N THR A 95 4.57 -4.35 7.71
CA THR A 95 4.64 -5.18 6.49
C THR A 95 3.84 -6.48 6.59
N CYS A 96 2.66 -6.44 7.21
CA CYS A 96 1.83 -7.62 7.47
C CYS A 96 1.16 -8.23 6.22
N GLY A 97 1.24 -7.59 5.06
CA GLY A 97 0.67 -8.09 3.80
C GLY A 97 -0.86 -8.05 3.68
N GLY A 98 -1.59 -7.72 4.75
CA GLY A 98 -3.07 -7.69 4.72
C GLY A 98 -3.65 -6.76 3.65
N CYS A 99 -2.99 -5.62 3.40
CA CYS A 99 -3.42 -4.71 2.33
C CYS A 99 -3.24 -5.30 0.92
N ASP A 100 -2.22 -6.12 0.68
CA ASP A 100 -1.95 -6.76 -0.62
C ASP A 100 -2.87 -7.98 -0.84
N ALA A 101 -3.20 -8.68 0.24
CA ALA A 101 -4.19 -9.76 0.22
C ALA A 101 -5.58 -9.22 -0.18
N SER A 102 -6.00 -8.10 0.42
CA SER A 102 -7.33 -7.52 0.21
C SER A 102 -7.43 -6.59 -1.01
N CYS A 103 -6.36 -5.87 -1.37
CA CYS A 103 -6.35 -4.94 -2.49
C CYS A 103 -5.81 -5.63 -3.75
N LYS A 104 -6.69 -5.86 -4.74
CA LYS A 104 -6.33 -6.42 -6.06
C LYS A 104 -6.32 -5.41 -7.20
N ARG A 105 -6.24 -4.12 -6.85
CA ARG A 105 -5.99 -3.03 -7.79
C ARG A 105 -4.52 -2.66 -7.74
#